data_AF-A0A0K0DJS1-F1
#
_entry.id   AF-A0A0K0DJS1-F1
#
_cell.length_a   1.000
_cell.length_b   1.000
_cell.length_c   1.000
_cell.angle_alpha   90.00
_cell.angle_beta   90.00
_cell.angle_gamma   90.00
#
_symmetry.space_group_name_H-M   'P 1'
#
loop_
_entity.id
_entity.type
_entity.pdbx_description
1 polymer ?
#
loop_
_entity_poly.entity_id
_entity_poly.type
_entity_poly.pdbx_seq_one_letter_code
_entity_poly.pdbx_strand_id
1 'polypeptide(L)'
;MAKEVLKSPIAESMWKWAETANAGWPADNVFNGNEALRSFACMISANATAAGCFSATCEDRASSACFFSQPELQVGTLVYSSGNPCQNAGQCTSPKNGLCENELCVITV
;
A
#
# COMPACT_ATOMS: atom_id res chain seq x y z
N MET A 1 -11.97 -30.74 7.86
CA MET A 1 -12.86 -29.56 7.97
C MET A 1 -11.98 -28.33 7.88
N ALA A 2 -12.00 -27.64 6.74
CA ALA A 2 -11.21 -26.43 6.55
C ALA A 2 -11.88 -25.29 7.32
N LYS A 3 -11.12 -24.65 8.21
CA LYS A 3 -11.53 -23.44 8.92
C LYS A 3 -11.63 -22.34 7.86
N GLU A 4 -12.84 -22.06 7.40
CA GLU A 4 -13.11 -20.89 6.58
C GLU A 4 -12.71 -19.68 7.43
N VAL A 5 -11.55 -19.09 7.14
CA VAL A 5 -11.12 -17.85 7.76
C VAL A 5 -12.17 -16.84 7.34
N LEU A 6 -13.03 -16.41 8.27
CA LEU A 6 -13.94 -15.28 8.04
C LEU A 6 -13.07 -14.12 7.58
N LYS A 7 -13.02 -13.87 6.27
CA LYS A 7 -12.13 -12.87 5.73
C LYS A 7 -12.66 -11.51 6.18
N SER A 8 -11.84 -10.76 6.92
CA SER A 8 -12.27 -9.45 7.39
C SER A 8 -12.55 -8.53 6.18
N PRO A 9 -13.51 -7.59 6.26
CA PRO A 9 -13.76 -6.66 5.16
C PRO A 9 -12.52 -5.86 4.74
N ILE A 10 -11.62 -5.60 5.69
CA ILE A 10 -10.31 -4.99 5.44
C ILE A 10 -9.46 -5.89 4.54
N ALA A 11 -9.28 -7.16 4.92
CA ALA A 11 -8.47 -8.09 4.15
C ALA A 11 -9.00 -8.26 2.73
N GLU A 12 -10.33 -8.40 2.56
CA GLU A 12 -10.93 -8.49 1.23
C GLU A 12 -10.76 -7.23 0.40
N SER A 13 -10.86 -6.05 1.03
CA SER A 13 -10.65 -4.79 0.31
C SER A 13 -9.19 -4.65 -0.14
N MET A 14 -8.22 -5.02 0.70
CA MET A 14 -6.80 -5.02 0.34
C MET A 14 -6.50 -5.97 -0.81
N TRP A 15 -7.04 -7.21 -0.78
CA TRP A 15 -6.90 -8.16 -1.89
C TRP A 15 -7.51 -7.62 -3.17
N LYS A 16 -8.71 -7.05 -3.10
CA LYS A 16 -9.37 -6.43 -4.26
C LYS A 16 -8.54 -5.29 -4.87
N TRP A 17 -7.92 -4.45 -4.04
CA TRP A 17 -7.04 -3.38 -4.52
C TRP A 17 -5.79 -3.94 -5.22
N ALA A 18 -5.16 -4.98 -4.64
CA ALA A 18 -4.01 -5.65 -5.25
C ALA A 18 -4.34 -6.32 -6.59
N GLU A 19 -5.47 -7.03 -6.67
CA GLU A 19 -5.93 -7.66 -7.91
C GLU A 19 -6.23 -6.65 -9.02
N THR A 20 -6.76 -5.48 -8.65
CA THR A 20 -7.04 -4.40 -9.62
C THR A 20 -5.75 -3.90 -10.27
N ALA A 21 -4.62 -3.91 -9.56
CA ALA A 21 -3.33 -3.48 -10.10
C ALA A 21 -2.69 -4.47 -11.07
N ASN A 22 -2.97 -5.77 -10.92
CA ASN A 22 -2.56 -6.79 -11.89
C ASN A 22 -3.13 -6.51 -13.29
N ALA A 23 -4.17 -5.67 -13.41
CA ALA A 23 -4.75 -5.28 -14.67
C ALA A 23 -3.94 -4.20 -15.43
N GLY A 24 -2.87 -3.61 -14.86
CA GLY A 24 -1.99 -2.71 -15.60
C GLY A 24 -1.35 -1.56 -14.82
N TRP A 25 -0.68 -1.86 -13.69
CA TRP A 25 0.16 -0.86 -13.01
C TRP A 25 1.24 -0.27 -13.96
N PRO A 26 1.46 1.07 -13.99
CA PRO A 26 2.44 1.69 -14.87
C PRO A 26 3.88 1.22 -14.60
N ALA A 27 4.62 0.92 -15.66
CA ALA A 27 5.98 0.39 -15.58
C ALA A 27 7.02 1.38 -15.01
N ASP A 28 6.72 2.68 -15.02
CA ASP A 28 7.55 3.75 -14.45
C ASP A 28 7.20 4.03 -12.97
N ASN A 29 6.22 3.31 -12.41
CA ASN A 29 5.70 3.48 -11.05
C ASN A 29 5.17 4.89 -10.75
N VAL A 30 4.81 5.64 -11.80
CA VAL A 30 4.21 6.97 -11.67
C VAL A 30 2.70 6.84 -11.69
N PHE A 31 2.03 7.47 -10.72
CA PHE A 31 0.57 7.47 -10.69
C PHE A 31 0.03 8.30 -11.87
N ASN A 32 -0.65 7.62 -12.80
CA ASN A 32 -1.14 8.20 -14.05
C ASN A 32 -2.55 8.84 -13.94
N GLY A 33 -3.13 8.88 -12.74
CA GLY A 33 -4.48 9.41 -12.51
C GLY A 33 -5.63 8.41 -12.68
N ASN A 34 -5.34 7.13 -12.97
CA ASN A 34 -6.38 6.11 -13.02
C ASN A 34 -6.97 5.86 -11.62
N GLU A 35 -8.21 6.29 -11.40
CA GLU A 35 -8.94 6.13 -10.14
C GLU A 35 -9.05 4.67 -9.67
N ALA A 36 -9.16 3.71 -10.59
CA ALA A 36 -9.22 2.29 -10.23
C ALA A 36 -7.94 1.80 -9.53
N LEU A 37 -6.81 2.46 -9.80
CA LEU A 37 -5.51 2.14 -9.21
C LEU A 37 -5.22 2.95 -7.95
N ARG A 38 -6.05 3.94 -7.57
CA ARG A 38 -5.73 4.87 -6.48
C ARG A 38 -5.56 4.16 -5.14
N SER A 39 -6.48 3.27 -4.79
CA SER A 39 -6.39 2.53 -3.52
C SER A 39 -5.12 1.67 -3.46
N PHE A 40 -4.75 1.05 -4.57
CA PHE A 40 -3.50 0.30 -4.68
C PHE A 40 -2.29 1.23 -4.56
N ALA A 41 -2.25 2.34 -5.31
CA ALA A 41 -1.18 3.32 -5.29
C ALA A 41 -0.94 3.89 -3.88
N CYS A 42 -2.00 4.15 -3.12
CA CYS A 42 -1.88 4.55 -1.72
C CYS A 42 -1.22 3.46 -0.85
N MET A 43 -1.58 2.20 -1.08
CA MET A 43 -1.07 1.05 -0.32
C MET A 43 0.42 0.79 -0.55
N ILE A 44 0.91 1.00 -1.77
CA ILE A 44 2.30 0.68 -2.17
C ILE A 44 3.23 1.89 -2.22
N SER A 45 2.76 3.06 -1.78
CA SER A 45 3.57 4.27 -1.79
C SER A 45 4.72 4.20 -0.78
N ALA A 46 5.94 4.41 -1.26
CA ALA A 46 7.15 4.45 -0.42
C ALA A 46 7.16 5.63 0.58
N ASN A 47 6.32 6.65 0.36
CA ASN A 47 6.18 7.80 1.25
C ASN A 47 5.29 7.51 2.47
N ALA A 48 4.39 6.53 2.36
CA ALA A 48 3.50 6.15 3.45
C ALA A 48 4.23 5.23 4.44
N THR A 49 4.25 5.61 5.71
CA THR A 49 5.00 4.91 6.77
C THR A 49 4.12 4.47 7.94
N ALA A 50 2.85 4.83 7.91
CA ALA A 50 1.82 4.37 8.81
C ALA A 50 0.49 4.25 8.05
N ALA A 51 -0.35 3.34 8.52
CA ALA A 51 -1.70 3.15 8.00
C ALA A 51 -2.69 3.00 9.15
N GLY A 52 -3.88 3.56 8.97
CA GLY A 52 -5.03 3.38 9.86
C GLY A 52 -6.21 2.85 9.06
N CYS A 53 -6.70 1.66 9.41
CA CYS A 53 -7.82 1.04 8.72
C CYS A 53 -9.01 0.87 9.66
N PHE A 54 -10.21 0.95 9.08
CA PHE A 54 -11.46 0.69 9.77
C PHE A 54 -12.41 -0.08 8.85
N SER A 55 -13.26 -0.92 9.41
CA SER A 55 -14.34 -1.57 8.69
C SER A 55 -15.63 -1.53 9.47
N ALA A 56 -16.74 -1.43 8.74
CA ALA A 56 -18.08 -1.58 9.27
C ALA A 56 -18.83 -2.65 8.48
N THR A 57 -19.59 -3.47 9.20
CA THR A 57 -20.50 -4.46 8.63
C THR A 57 -21.93 -3.98 8.88
N CYS A 58 -22.73 -3.91 7.83
CA CYS A 58 -24.19 -3.78 7.87
C CYS A 58 -24.82 -5.17 7.60
N GLU A 59 -26.15 -5.28 7.65
CA GLU A 59 -26.85 -6.57 7.51
C GLU A 59 -26.37 -7.45 6.35
N ASP A 60 -26.21 -6.86 5.16
CA ASP A 60 -25.91 -7.56 3.91
C ASP A 60 -24.62 -7.09 3.21
N ARG A 61 -23.94 -6.09 3.78
CA ARG A 61 -22.78 -5.44 3.17
C ARG A 61 -21.70 -5.15 4.18
N ALA A 62 -20.46 -5.14 3.73
CA ALA A 62 -19.35 -4.63 4.51
C ALA A 62 -18.59 -3.59 3.72
N SER A 63 -18.06 -2.60 4.43
CA SER A 63 -17.19 -1.57 3.88
C SER A 63 -15.93 -1.48 4.72
N SER A 64 -14.81 -1.16 4.07
CA SER A 64 -13.58 -0.82 4.76
C SER A 64 -12.91 0.38 4.11
N ALA A 65 -12.16 1.11 4.91
CA ALA A 65 -11.34 2.23 4.49
C ALA A 65 -9.99 2.14 5.19
N CYS A 66 -8.93 2.45 4.44
CA CYS A 66 -7.58 2.61 4.96
C CYS A 66 -7.06 3.99 4.61
N PHE A 67 -6.48 4.67 5.59
CA PHE A 67 -5.79 5.94 5.44
C PHE A 67 -4.31 5.71 5.60
N PHE A 68 -3.50 6.31 4.72
CA PHE A 68 -2.05 6.17 4.70
C PHE A 68 -1.42 7.51 5.03
N SER A 69 -0.29 7.50 5.75
CA SER A 69 0.36 8.70 6.29
C SER A 69 1.10 9.52 5.23
N GLN A 70 0.37 10.03 4.25
CA GLN A 70 0.89 10.80 3.13
C GLN A 70 -0.15 11.82 2.63
N PRO A 71 0.26 12.85 1.90
CA PRO A 71 -0.66 13.70 1.17
C PRO A 71 -1.47 12.91 0.12
N GLU A 72 -2.55 13.52 -0.36
CA GLU A 72 -3.33 12.97 -1.47
C GLU A 72 -2.46 12.75 -2.71
N LEU A 73 -2.55 11.56 -3.32
CA LEU A 73 -1.80 11.20 -4.52
C LEU A 73 -2.24 12.04 -5.72
N GLN A 74 -1.31 12.86 -6.22
CA GLN A 74 -1.50 13.66 -7.43
C GLN A 74 -1.04 12.90 -8.68
N VAL A 75 -1.61 13.24 -9.84
CA VAL A 75 -1.13 12.72 -11.13
C VAL A 75 0.33 13.12 -11.31
N GLY A 76 1.17 12.19 -11.77
CA GLY A 76 2.61 12.40 -11.92
C GLY A 76 3.43 12.12 -10.66
N THR A 77 2.81 11.73 -9.55
CA THR A 77 3.53 11.32 -8.34
C THR A 77 4.26 10.00 -8.58
N LEU A 78 5.58 9.97 -8.38
CA LEU A 78 6.33 8.72 -8.28
C LEU A 78 5.93 7.99 -7.00
N VAL A 79 5.33 6.81 -7.13
CA VAL A 79 4.79 6.04 -5.99
C VAL A 79 5.90 5.27 -5.27
N TYR A 80 6.80 4.65 -6.03
CA TYR A 80 8.01 4.03 -5.51
C TYR A 80 9.10 4.01 -6.58
N SER A 81 10.36 4.04 -6.15
CA SER A 81 11.50 3.94 -7.05
C SER A 81 11.80 2.48 -7.40
N SER A 82 12.02 2.20 -8.69
CA SER A 82 12.55 0.89 -9.11
C SER A 82 13.97 0.69 -8.58
N GLY A 83 14.29 -0.52 -8.14
CA GLY A 83 15.62 -0.86 -7.66
C GLY A 83 15.65 -2.20 -6.93
N ASN A 84 16.82 -2.52 -6.37
CA ASN A 84 16.94 -3.66 -5.48
C ASN A 84 16.40 -3.29 -4.09
N PRO A 85 15.73 -4.22 -3.39
CA PRO A 85 15.35 -4.00 -2.00
C PRO A 85 16.57 -3.72 -1.11
N CYS A 86 16.33 -3.13 0.05
CA CYS A 86 17.42 -2.85 0.98
C CYS A 86 18.07 -4.16 1.47
N GLN A 87 19.37 -4.10 1.75
CA GLN A 87 20.15 -5.17 2.38
C GLN A 87 20.75 -4.71 3.71
N ASN A 88 20.89 -3.41 3.91
CA ASN A 88 21.38 -2.81 5.14
C ASN A 88 20.82 -1.39 5.33
N ALA A 89 20.96 -0.84 6.54
CA ALA A 89 20.43 0.47 6.92
C ALA A 89 20.97 1.64 6.05
N GLY A 90 22.19 1.53 5.53
CA GLY A 90 22.81 2.57 4.69
C GLY A 90 22.11 2.78 3.35
N GLN A 91 21.20 1.90 2.96
CA GLN A 91 20.41 2.00 1.72
C GLN A 91 19.01 2.61 1.96
N CYS A 92 18.60 2.77 3.22
CA CYS A 92 17.33 3.38 3.60
C CYS A 92 17.53 4.87 3.89
N THR A 93 17.78 5.67 2.84
CA THR A 93 18.12 7.09 2.96
C THR A 93 17.04 8.04 2.42
N SER A 94 16.01 7.50 1.77
CA SER A 94 14.92 8.28 1.17
C SER A 94 13.65 7.43 1.14
N PRO A 95 12.46 7.98 1.43
CA PRO A 95 12.21 9.38 1.83
C PRO A 95 12.55 9.65 3.31
N LYS A 96 12.86 8.62 4.09
CA LYS A 96 13.21 8.73 5.51
C LYS A 96 14.34 7.74 5.85
N ASN A 97 15.17 8.13 6.81
CA ASN A 97 16.24 7.27 7.31
C ASN A 97 15.66 6.14 8.17
N GLY A 98 16.19 4.92 8.02
CA GLY A 98 15.70 3.77 8.75
C GLY A 98 16.66 2.59 8.78
N LEU A 99 16.22 1.49 9.40
CA LEU A 99 16.86 0.19 9.34
C LEU A 99 16.30 -0.61 8.17
N CYS A 100 17.07 -1.59 7.70
CA CYS A 100 16.57 -2.55 6.73
C CYS A 100 16.14 -3.84 7.47
N GLU A 101 14.86 -4.17 7.39
CA GLU A 101 14.28 -5.38 7.97
C GLU A 101 13.49 -6.13 6.91
N ASN A 102 13.86 -7.37 6.63
CA ASN A 102 13.20 -8.21 5.62
C ASN A 102 12.97 -7.47 4.29
N GLU A 103 14.03 -6.86 3.76
CA GLU A 103 14.00 -6.13 2.48
C GLU A 103 13.13 -4.84 2.48
N LEU A 104 12.63 -4.42 3.64
CA LEU A 104 11.85 -3.18 3.83
C LEU A 104 12.58 -2.18 4.73
N CYS A 105 12.48 -0.90 4.38
CA CYS A 105 12.99 0.18 5.21
C CYS A 105 12.01 0.52 6.33
N VAL A 106 12.44 0.34 7.59
CA VAL A 106 11.65 0.58 8.79
C VAL A 106 12.21 1.80 9.53
N ILE A 107 11.33 2.75 9.83
CA ILE A 107 11.72 3.96 10.56
C ILE A 107 11.68 3.66 12.05
N THR A 108 12.80 3.91 12.72
CA THR A 108 12.87 3.87 14.18
C THR A 108 12.23 5.16 14.72
N VAL A 109 11.14 5.01 15.47
CA VAL A 109 10.50 6.08 16.24
C VAL A 109 11.22 6.34 17.55
#